data_AF-A0A939GN07-F1
#
_entry.id   AF-A0A939GN07-F1
#
_cell.length_a   1.000
_cell.length_b   1.000
_cell.length_c   1.000
_cell.angle_alpha   90.00
_cell.angle_beta   90.00
_cell.angle_gamma   90.00
#
_symmetry.space_group_name_H-M   'P 1'
#
loop_
_entity.id
_entity.type
_entity.pdbx_description
1 polymer ?
#
loop_
_entity_poly.entity_id
_entity_poly.type
_entity_poly.pdbx_seq_one_letter_code
_entity_poly.pdbx_strand_id
1 'polypeptide(L)'
;MELGIFIGAHRFAPSKSHNSRKKYIVMDSEPYRYQRFISDLGGQDIRAYGTNKDGQVEAVIQQVRDFLRTSSRRKLPGPDFFHSRYIDFMTELPIICDAEHLDIQKLTYRDYLDCVLGWLVGSGE
;
A
#
# COMPACT_ATOMS: atom_id res chain seq x y z
N MET A 1 -9.15 13.11 12.66
CA MET A 1 -8.28 11.93 12.94
C MET A 1 -9.17 10.69 12.97
N GLU A 2 -9.37 10.05 11.81
CA GLU A 2 -10.28 8.89 11.69
C GLU A 2 -9.62 7.56 12.13
N LEU A 3 -8.29 7.50 12.13
CA LEU A 3 -7.53 6.29 12.49
C LEU A 3 -7.79 5.85 13.93
N GLY A 4 -7.84 6.79 14.88
CA GLY A 4 -8.11 6.49 16.29
C GLY A 4 -9.50 5.88 16.50
N ILE A 5 -10.51 6.38 15.78
CA ILE A 5 -11.88 5.83 15.81
C ILE A 5 -11.89 4.41 15.26
N PHE A 6 -11.20 4.15 14.14
CA PHE A 6 -11.09 2.80 13.59
C PHE A 6 -10.43 1.83 14.58
N ILE A 7 -9.31 2.23 15.19
CA ILE A 7 -8.59 1.39 16.16
C ILE A 7 -9.43 1.13 17.40
N GLY A 8 -10.13 2.15 17.93
CA GLY A 8 -11.05 1.99 19.05
C GLY A 8 -12.20 1.03 18.72
N ALA A 9 -12.84 1.24 17.57
CA ALA A 9 -13.92 0.37 17.09
C ALA A 9 -13.46 -1.07 16.81
N HIS A 10 -12.19 -1.27 16.44
CA HIS A 10 -11.57 -2.58 16.28
C HIS A 10 -11.27 -3.25 17.63
N ARG A 11 -10.65 -2.51 18.56
CA ARG A 11 -10.22 -2.99 19.88
C ARG A 11 -11.40 -3.40 20.77
N PHE A 12 -12.48 -2.63 20.74
CA PHE A 12 -13.68 -2.87 21.56
C PHE A 12 -14.77 -3.64 20.79
N ALA A 13 -14.45 -4.17 19.61
CA ALA A 13 -15.40 -4.95 18.83
C ALA A 13 -15.78 -6.25 19.57
N PRO A 14 -17.07 -6.62 19.63
CA PRO A 14 -17.49 -7.91 20.18
C PRO A 14 -16.75 -9.07 19.50
N SER A 15 -16.48 -10.13 20.26
CA SER A 15 -15.81 -11.33 19.74
C SER A 15 -16.56 -11.88 18.53
N LYS A 16 -15.82 -12.25 17.48
CA LYS A 16 -16.35 -12.74 16.19
C LYS A 16 -17.22 -11.74 15.41
N SER A 17 -17.21 -10.46 15.75
CA SER A 17 -17.85 -9.43 14.92
C SER A 17 -17.05 -9.16 13.64
N HIS A 18 -17.66 -8.44 12.69
CA HIS A 18 -16.98 -8.02 11.48
C HIS A 18 -15.75 -7.15 11.79
N ASN A 19 -15.87 -6.20 12.72
CA ASN A 19 -14.77 -5.30 13.07
C ASN A 19 -13.61 -6.03 13.75
N SER A 20 -13.87 -7.00 14.64
CA SER A 20 -12.81 -7.75 15.32
C SER A 20 -11.97 -8.61 14.36
N ARG A 21 -12.48 -8.93 13.16
CA ARG A 21 -11.79 -9.74 12.16
C ARG A 21 -10.93 -8.94 11.19
N LYS A 22 -11.08 -7.61 11.14
CA LYS A 22 -10.31 -6.77 10.20
C LYS A 22 -8.82 -6.88 10.52
N LYS A 23 -8.01 -7.01 9.47
CA LYS A 23 -6.56 -6.91 9.53
C LYS A 23 -6.17 -5.56 8.93
N TYR A 24 -5.21 -4.88 9.55
CA TYR A 24 -4.72 -3.59 9.09
C TYR A 24 -3.24 -3.45 9.37
N ILE A 25 -2.59 -2.60 8.59
CA ILE A 25 -1.21 -2.15 8.75
C ILE A 25 -1.23 -0.63 8.70
N VAL A 26 -0.39 0.01 9.51
CA VAL A 26 -0.18 1.46 9.48
C VAL A 26 1.26 1.69 9.06
N MET A 27 1.44 2.56 8.07
CA MET A 27 2.74 2.83 7.44
C MET A 27 3.02 4.34 7.55
N ASP A 28 4.24 4.70 7.95
CA ASP A 28 4.73 6.09 7.98
C ASP A 28 6.01 6.21 7.16
N SER A 29 6.20 7.37 6.53
CA SER A 29 7.47 7.77 5.94
C SER A 29 8.53 8.06 7.01
N GLU A 30 8.14 8.48 8.21
CA GLU A 30 9.06 8.81 9.30
C GLU A 30 8.84 7.89 10.52
N PRO A 31 9.90 7.25 11.06
CA PRO A 31 9.77 6.49 12.30
C PRO A 31 9.31 7.39 13.45
N TYR A 32 8.35 6.90 14.24
CA TYR A 32 7.88 7.54 15.49
C TYR A 32 7.17 8.89 15.36
N ARG A 33 6.91 9.41 14.16
CA ARG A 33 6.12 10.63 13.99
C ARG A 33 4.71 10.48 14.56
N TYR A 34 4.07 9.33 14.35
CA TYR A 34 2.77 9.01 14.96
C TYR A 34 2.81 8.86 16.49
N GLN A 35 3.93 8.42 17.09
CA GLN A 35 4.03 8.28 18.55
C GLN A 35 3.95 9.62 19.28
N ARG A 36 4.31 10.73 18.63
CA ARG A 36 4.16 12.09 19.18
C ARG A 36 2.70 12.56 19.26
N PHE A 37 1.78 11.95 18.50
CA PHE A 37 0.38 12.38 18.42
C PHE A 37 -0.61 11.34 18.95
N ILE A 38 -0.20 10.07 19.04
CA ILE A 38 -1.06 8.96 19.45
C ILE A 38 -0.25 8.04 20.37
N SER A 39 -0.27 8.34 21.67
CA SER A 39 0.37 7.51 22.72
C SER A 39 -0.15 6.07 22.76
N ASP A 40 -1.35 5.83 22.23
CA ASP A 40 -2.07 4.54 22.29
C ASP A 40 -1.66 3.52 21.21
N LEU A 41 -0.74 3.87 20.30
CA LEU A 41 -0.22 2.98 19.27
C LEU A 41 1.00 2.16 19.72
N GLY A 42 1.45 2.33 20.97
CA GLY A 42 2.53 1.55 21.58
C GLY A 42 2.17 0.07 21.72
N GLY A 43 2.39 -0.71 20.67
CA GLY A 43 2.08 -2.15 20.62
C GLY A 43 1.62 -2.66 19.26
N GLN A 44 1.46 -1.80 18.26
CA GLN A 44 1.28 -2.22 16.87
C GLN A 44 2.62 -2.11 16.13
N ASP A 45 2.92 -3.12 15.31
CA ASP A 45 4.17 -3.23 14.54
C ASP A 45 4.22 -2.11 13.48
N ILE A 46 4.61 -0.91 13.92
CA ILE A 46 4.80 0.26 13.07
C ILE A 46 6.10 0.02 12.32
N ARG A 47 5.98 -0.41 11.08
CA ARG A 47 7.14 -0.57 10.21
C ARG A 47 7.46 0.78 9.56
N ALA A 48 8.62 1.30 9.90
CA ALA A 48 9.17 2.50 9.28
C ALA A 48 9.99 2.11 8.04
N TYR A 49 9.89 2.92 6.99
CA TYR A 49 10.62 2.71 5.73
C TYR A 49 11.90 3.56 5.62
N GLY A 50 12.15 4.44 6.59
CA GLY A 50 13.31 5.32 6.62
C GLY A 50 13.18 6.54 5.69
N THR A 51 14.00 7.56 5.96
CA THR A 51 14.04 8.84 5.21
C THR A 51 14.95 8.81 3.98
N ASN A 52 15.64 7.69 3.73
CA ASN A 52 16.42 7.51 2.50
C ASN A 52 15.48 7.18 1.33
N LYS A 53 15.57 7.97 0.26
CA LYS A 53 14.75 7.78 -0.95
C LYS A 53 15.11 6.49 -1.69
N ASP A 54 16.36 6.06 -1.59
CA ASP A 54 16.86 4.85 -2.23
C ASP A 54 16.29 3.61 -1.53
N GLY A 55 15.60 2.75 -2.28
CA GLY A 55 14.99 1.51 -1.77
C GLY A 55 13.64 1.70 -1.04
N GLN A 56 13.10 2.93 -0.96
CA GLN A 56 11.83 3.18 -0.27
C GLN A 56 10.66 2.42 -0.94
N VAL A 57 10.60 2.43 -2.27
CA VAL A 57 9.57 1.72 -3.05
C VAL A 57 9.66 0.22 -2.81
N GLU A 58 10.86 -0.36 -2.91
CA GLU A 58 11.12 -1.78 -2.66
C GLU A 58 10.67 -2.19 -1.27
N ALA A 59 11.01 -1.37 -0.26
CA ALA A 59 10.64 -1.62 1.11
C ALA A 59 9.10 -1.59 1.28
N VAL A 60 8.40 -0.59 0.72
CA VAL A 60 6.92 -0.51 0.73
C VAL A 60 6.29 -1.72 0.07
N ILE A 61 6.78 -2.13 -1.09
CA ILE A 61 6.33 -3.33 -1.80
C ILE A 61 6.50 -4.57 -0.92
N GLN A 62 7.69 -4.77 -0.34
CA GLN A 62 7.99 -5.89 0.54
C GLN A 62 7.00 -5.97 1.71
N GLN A 63 6.82 -4.85 2.41
CA GLN A 63 6.03 -4.83 3.64
C GLN A 63 4.53 -4.99 3.38
N VAL A 64 3.98 -4.37 2.31
CA VAL A 64 2.59 -4.60 1.89
C VAL A 64 2.40 -6.06 1.49
N ARG A 65 3.33 -6.62 0.70
CA ARG A 65 3.29 -8.02 0.27
C ARG A 65 3.31 -8.98 1.46
N ASP A 66 4.19 -8.76 2.43
CA ASP A 66 4.32 -9.62 3.61
C ASP A 66 3.12 -9.51 4.55
N PHE A 67 2.56 -8.30 4.68
CA PHE A 67 1.30 -8.12 5.40
C PHE A 67 0.18 -8.92 4.74
N LEU A 68 0.03 -8.85 3.41
CA LEU A 68 -0.98 -9.62 2.69
C LEU A 68 -0.73 -11.13 2.75
N ARG A 69 0.54 -11.56 2.72
CA ARG A 69 0.92 -12.97 2.85
C ARG A 69 0.59 -13.52 4.24
N THR A 70 0.81 -12.72 5.29
CA THR A 70 0.54 -13.11 6.68
C THR A 70 -0.96 -13.01 7.01
N SER A 71 -1.66 -12.04 6.42
CA SER A 71 -3.07 -11.76 6.71
C SER A 71 -4.05 -12.57 5.85
N SER A 72 -3.57 -13.34 4.88
CA SER A 72 -4.41 -14.13 3.98
C SER A 72 -3.84 -15.53 3.71
N ARG A 73 -4.68 -16.45 3.22
CA ARG A 73 -4.24 -17.80 2.81
C ARG A 73 -3.66 -17.84 1.39
N ARG A 74 -3.58 -16.70 0.70
CA ARG A 74 -3.13 -16.63 -0.69
C ARG A 74 -1.62 -16.82 -0.80
N LYS A 75 -1.20 -17.58 -1.81
CA LYS A 75 0.21 -17.59 -2.23
C LYS A 75 0.46 -16.33 -3.04
N LEU A 76 1.52 -15.61 -2.69
CA LEU A 76 1.95 -14.39 -3.38
C LEU A 76 3.36 -14.60 -3.91
N PRO A 77 3.67 -14.09 -5.12
CA PRO A 77 5.05 -13.99 -5.62
C PRO A 77 6.01 -13.32 -4.63
N GLY A 78 7.30 -13.43 -4.92
CA GLY A 78 8.33 -12.74 -4.16
C GLY A 78 8.24 -11.21 -4.31
N PRO A 79 8.87 -10.46 -3.40
CA PRO A 79 8.95 -8.99 -3.46
C PRO A 79 9.54 -8.48 -4.78
N ASP A 80 10.61 -9.12 -5.27
CA ASP A 80 11.31 -8.74 -6.50
C ASP A 80 10.38 -8.76 -7.72
N PHE A 81 9.49 -9.75 -7.81
CA PHE A 81 8.50 -9.83 -8.87
C PHE A 81 7.59 -8.60 -8.89
N PHE A 82 7.09 -8.17 -7.73
CA PHE A 82 6.26 -6.98 -7.64
C PHE A 82 7.05 -5.70 -7.92
N HIS A 83 8.31 -5.65 -7.51
CA HIS A 83 9.19 -4.53 -7.81
C HIS A 83 9.43 -4.38 -9.31
N SER A 84 9.79 -5.47 -10.01
CA SER A 84 9.94 -5.45 -11.47
C SER A 84 8.66 -4.99 -12.16
N ARG A 85 7.51 -5.55 -11.79
CA ARG A 85 6.21 -5.15 -12.34
C ARG A 85 5.90 -3.66 -12.12
N TYR A 86 6.27 -3.11 -10.97
CA TYR A 86 6.11 -1.68 -10.71
C TYR A 86 7.00 -0.84 -11.63
N ILE A 87 8.27 -1.23 -11.82
CA ILE A 87 9.19 -0.54 -12.73
C ILE A 87 8.73 -0.63 -14.18
N ASP A 88 8.27 -1.79 -14.63
CA ASP A 88 7.71 -2.00 -15.97
C ASP A 88 6.53 -1.05 -16.21
N PHE A 89 5.56 -1.03 -15.29
CA PHE A 89 4.43 -0.12 -15.36
C PHE A 89 4.85 1.35 -15.39
N MET A 90 5.79 1.77 -14.55
CA MET A 90 6.27 3.16 -14.52
C MET A 90 6.98 3.56 -15.82
N THR A 91 7.59 2.61 -16.52
CA THR A 91 8.22 2.81 -17.82
C THR A 91 7.18 2.94 -18.94
N GLU A 92 6.09 2.19 -18.85
CA GLU A 92 5.00 2.22 -19.83
C GLU A 92 3.96 3.33 -19.58
N LEU A 93 3.86 3.83 -18.35
CA LEU A 93 2.87 4.84 -17.96
C LEU A 93 2.85 6.07 -18.89
N PRO A 94 3.99 6.66 -19.30
CA PRO A 94 3.98 7.78 -20.25
C PRO A 94 3.37 7.41 -21.60
N ILE A 95 3.59 6.18 -22.09
CA ILE A 95 3.05 5.69 -23.36
C ILE A 95 1.53 5.51 -23.25
N ILE A 96 1.07 4.93 -22.14
CA ILE A 96 -0.37 4.78 -21.84
C ILE A 96 -1.03 6.16 -21.76
N CYS A 97 -0.40 7.11 -21.07
CA CYS A 97 -0.92 8.47 -20.95
C CYS A 97 -1.02 9.15 -22.32
N ASP A 98 -0.02 9.02 -23.19
CA ASP A 98 -0.04 9.60 -24.54
C ASP A 98 -1.18 9.01 -25.39
N ALA A 99 -1.35 7.68 -25.35
CA ALA A 99 -2.40 6.97 -26.06
C ALA A 99 -3.82 7.37 -25.62
N GLU A 100 -4.01 7.65 -24.32
CA GLU A 100 -5.28 8.08 -23.73
C GLU A 100 -5.44 9.61 -23.67
N HIS A 101 -4.51 10.36 -24.25
CA HIS A 101 -4.46 11.83 -24.24
C HIS A 101 -4.50 12.44 -22.83
N LEU A 102 -3.84 11.78 -21.87
CA LEU A 102 -3.70 12.21 -20.49
C LEU A 102 -2.38 12.95 -20.26
N ASP A 103 -2.44 14.03 -19.49
CA ASP A 103 -1.25 14.70 -18.98
C ASP A 103 -0.76 13.97 -17.72
N ILE A 104 0.39 13.30 -17.82
CA ILE A 104 0.99 12.51 -16.72
C ILE A 104 1.18 13.33 -15.43
N GLN A 105 1.37 14.65 -15.54
CA GLN A 105 1.55 15.53 -14.37
C GLN A 105 0.22 15.97 -13.74
N LYS A 106 -0.92 15.67 -14.37
CA LYS A 106 -2.26 16.06 -13.92
C LYS A 106 -3.21 14.88 -13.73
N LEU A 107 -2.67 13.65 -13.69
CA LEU A 107 -3.48 12.46 -13.43
C LEU A 107 -4.21 12.59 -12.10
N THR A 108 -5.52 12.40 -12.13
CA THR A 108 -6.28 12.12 -10.91
C THR A 108 -5.98 10.70 -10.46
N TYR A 109 -6.36 10.37 -9.22
CA TYR A 109 -6.29 9.00 -8.73
C TYR A 109 -7.08 8.02 -9.62
N ARG A 110 -8.20 8.47 -10.19
CA ARG A 110 -9.03 7.62 -11.05
C ARG A 110 -8.34 7.35 -12.38
N ASP A 111 -7.77 8.36 -13.01
CA ASP A 111 -7.02 8.20 -14.27
C ASP A 111 -5.85 7.24 -14.07
N TYR A 112 -5.08 7.42 -12.99
CA TYR A 112 -3.97 6.53 -12.66
C TYR A 112 -4.43 5.08 -12.44
N LEU A 113 -5.55 4.88 -11.73
CA LEU A 113 -6.11 3.55 -11.51
C LEU A 113 -6.55 2.90 -12.82
N ASP A 114 -7.20 3.65 -13.71
CA ASP A 114 -7.63 3.16 -15.01
C ASP A 114 -6.42 2.77 -15.87
N CYS A 115 -5.34 3.55 -15.87
CA CYS A 115 -4.06 3.18 -16.52
C CYS A 115 -3.48 1.88 -15.96
N VAL A 116 -3.42 1.72 -14.63
CA VAL A 116 -2.91 0.49 -13.98
C VAL A 116 -3.75 -0.72 -14.39
N LEU A 117 -5.07 -0.60 -14.35
CA LEU A 117 -5.98 -1.70 -14.69
C LEU A 117 -5.86 -2.09 -16.17
N GLY A 118 -5.81 -1.10 -17.07
CA GLY A 118 -5.60 -1.32 -18.49
C GLY A 118 -4.28 -2.05 -18.76
N TRP A 119 -3.19 -1.59 -18.14
CA TRP A 119 -1.88 -2.23 -18.25
C TRP A 119 -1.91 -3.68 -17.75
N LEU A 120 -2.47 -3.94 -16.57
CA LEU A 120 -2.55 -5.30 -16.00
C LEU A 120 -3.32 -6.28 -16.88
N VAL A 121 -4.34 -5.82 -17.61
CA VAL A 121 -5.09 -6.65 -18.58
C VAL A 121 -4.24 -6.93 -19.83
N GLY A 122 -3.51 -5.93 -20.32
CA GLY A 122 -2.63 -6.07 -21.49
C GLY A 122 -1.37 -6.89 -21.25
N SER A 123 -0.78 -6.85 -20.05
CA SER A 123 0.43 -7.64 -19.69
C SER A 123 0.15 -9.10 -19.32
N GLY A 124 -1.08 -9.59 -19.56
CA GLY A 124 -1.54 -10.92 -19.20
C GLY A 124 -1.37 -12.00 -20.27
N GLU A 125 -0.71 -11.68 -21.39
CA GLU A 125 -0.35 -12.63 -22.47
C GLU A 125 0.95 -13.41 -22.18
#